data_AF-A0AAJ6ALZ1-F1
#
_entry.id   AF-A0AAJ6ALZ1-F1
#
_cell.length_a   1.000
_cell.length_b   1.000
_cell.length_c   1.000
_cell.angle_alpha   90.00
_cell.angle_beta   90.00
_cell.angle_gamma   90.00
#
_symmetry.space_group_name_H-M   'P 1'
#
loop_
_entity.id
_entity.type
_entity.pdbx_description
1 polymer ?
#
loop_
_entity_poly.entity_id
_entity_poly.type
_entity_poly.pdbx_seq_one_letter_code
_entity_poly.pdbx_strand_id
1 'polypeptide(L)'
;MAFDLHTHSTCSDGTQPPAEVVRLAAEAGLEGLALTDHDTTAGWDEAISAAQRHSISLVVGMELSCVTDEGISVHVLSYLHDPQHAGLSAEIARAREARIIRAQEMTARIARDYPDLSWELVLKHTHDDATVGRPHLADALVDIGVVPDRSAAFTSLLSSDSSYYVPHYAPDPALGVELIKEAGGVAVFAHPMAAKRGRTVSDRTFTEMIEAGLDGVEVDHRDNSAKGRDKLRQLARKYGLLTTGSSDFHGNGKPNRLGEYTTAVETVKALEPRASSGLQVLWHTD
;
A
#
# COMPACT_ATOMS: atom_id res chain seq x y z
N MET A 1 -2.36 -11.11 21.06
CA MET A 1 -2.65 -11.64 19.71
C MET A 1 -3.13 -10.46 18.89
N ALA A 2 -2.41 -10.10 17.84
CA ALA A 2 -2.67 -8.89 17.06
C ALA A 2 -2.23 -9.09 15.61
N PHE A 3 -2.82 -8.32 14.70
CA PHE A 3 -2.58 -8.39 13.26
C PHE A 3 -1.73 -7.21 12.78
N ASP A 4 -0.93 -7.43 11.74
CA ASP A 4 -0.37 -6.34 10.94
C ASP A 4 -1.07 -6.28 9.57
N LEU A 5 -1.93 -5.29 9.37
CA LEU A 5 -2.83 -5.25 8.21
C LEU A 5 -2.25 -4.47 7.00
N HIS A 6 -0.96 -4.14 7.01
CA HIS A 6 -0.36 -3.39 5.91
C HIS A 6 1.08 -3.83 5.70
N THR A 7 1.27 -4.75 4.75
CA THR A 7 2.58 -5.31 4.43
C THR A 7 2.74 -5.47 2.93
N HIS A 8 3.97 -5.32 2.46
CA HIS A 8 4.35 -5.36 1.05
C HIS A 8 5.42 -6.42 0.81
N SER A 9 5.34 -7.03 -0.35
CA SER A 9 6.23 -8.06 -0.85
C SER A 9 6.92 -7.60 -2.13
N THR A 10 7.69 -8.51 -2.74
CA THR A 10 8.31 -8.32 -4.06
C THR A 10 7.29 -8.23 -5.21
N CYS A 11 5.99 -8.44 -4.97
CA CYS A 11 4.96 -8.21 -5.99
C CYS A 11 4.69 -6.70 -6.22
N SER A 12 5.06 -5.82 -5.29
CA SER A 12 5.18 -4.38 -5.53
C SER A 12 6.60 -3.88 -5.24
N ASP A 13 6.81 -3.19 -4.12
CA ASP A 13 8.02 -2.46 -3.76
C ASP A 13 8.59 -2.91 -2.40
N GLY A 14 8.06 -4.00 -1.84
CA GLY A 14 8.71 -4.75 -0.77
C GLY A 14 9.96 -5.47 -1.27
N THR A 15 10.72 -6.02 -0.32
CA THR A 15 12.02 -6.68 -0.60
C THR A 15 12.02 -8.17 -0.23
N GLN A 16 10.90 -8.70 0.25
CA GLN A 16 10.74 -10.10 0.62
C GLN A 16 9.61 -10.73 -0.22
N PRO A 17 9.75 -11.98 -0.69
CA PRO A 17 8.67 -12.69 -1.34
C PRO A 17 7.41 -12.81 -0.46
N PRO A 18 6.20 -12.94 -1.04
CA PRO A 18 4.97 -13.10 -0.28
C PRO A 18 5.05 -14.18 0.81
N ALA A 19 5.61 -15.37 0.49
CA ALA A 19 5.75 -16.43 1.48
C ALA A 19 6.70 -16.05 2.63
N GLU A 20 7.73 -15.27 2.34
CA GLU A 20 8.71 -14.83 3.33
C GLU A 20 8.12 -13.75 4.25
N VAL A 21 7.31 -12.83 3.72
CA VAL A 21 6.57 -11.85 4.54
C VAL A 21 5.68 -12.58 5.56
N VAL A 22 4.96 -13.61 5.12
CA VAL A 22 4.11 -14.43 5.99
C VAL A 22 4.92 -15.21 7.04
N ARG A 23 6.05 -15.82 6.63
CA ARG A 23 6.95 -16.52 7.55
C ARG A 23 7.50 -15.58 8.63
N LEU A 24 7.95 -14.38 8.25
CA LEU A 24 8.46 -13.36 9.16
C LEU A 24 7.39 -12.87 10.14
N ALA A 25 6.13 -12.77 9.70
CA ALA A 25 5.02 -12.40 10.58
C ALA A 25 4.77 -13.47 11.66
N ALA A 26 4.84 -14.76 11.29
CA ALA A 26 4.74 -15.86 12.25
C ALA A 26 5.91 -15.84 13.25
N GLU A 27 7.14 -15.61 12.79
CA GLU A 27 8.32 -15.48 13.67
C GLU A 27 8.23 -14.27 14.61
N ALA A 28 7.57 -13.19 14.18
CA ALA A 28 7.30 -12.03 15.01
C ALA A 28 6.19 -12.27 16.06
N GLY A 29 5.56 -13.46 16.07
CA GLY A 29 4.49 -13.81 17.01
C GLY A 29 3.18 -13.07 16.76
N LEU A 30 2.95 -12.63 15.51
CA LEU A 30 1.68 -12.05 15.11
C LEU A 30 0.60 -13.14 14.99
N GLU A 31 -0.64 -12.77 15.31
CA GLU A 31 -1.81 -13.64 15.11
C GLU A 31 -2.13 -13.79 13.62
N GLY A 32 -1.86 -12.73 12.87
CA GLY A 32 -2.10 -12.67 11.45
C GLY A 32 -1.51 -11.43 10.80
N LEU A 33 -1.61 -11.40 9.48
CA LEU A 33 -1.23 -10.24 8.68
C LEU A 33 -2.19 -10.03 7.51
N ALA A 34 -2.08 -8.88 6.87
CA ALA A 34 -2.58 -8.68 5.51
C ALA A 34 -1.44 -8.45 4.53
N LEU A 35 -1.48 -9.12 3.38
CA LEU A 35 -0.62 -8.79 2.24
C LEU A 35 -1.37 -7.78 1.37
N THR A 36 -0.78 -6.60 1.17
CA THR A 36 -1.43 -5.45 0.55
C THR A 36 -0.51 -4.74 -0.44
N ASP A 37 0.10 -5.50 -1.35
CA ASP A 37 0.97 -4.96 -2.39
C ASP A 37 0.28 -3.85 -3.22
N HIS A 38 1.07 -2.93 -3.74
CA HIS A 38 0.57 -1.81 -4.53
C HIS A 38 -0.05 -2.27 -5.86
N ASP A 39 -1.32 -1.92 -6.05
CA ASP A 39 -2.05 -2.06 -7.31
C ASP A 39 -2.00 -3.48 -7.91
N THR A 40 -1.88 -4.52 -7.07
CA THR A 40 -1.80 -5.91 -7.53
C THR A 40 -2.28 -6.91 -6.47
N THR A 41 -2.76 -8.06 -6.93
CA THR A 41 -3.12 -9.22 -6.10
C THR A 41 -2.23 -10.44 -6.40
N ALA A 42 -1.17 -10.26 -7.18
CA ALA A 42 -0.32 -11.35 -7.67
C ALA A 42 0.32 -12.22 -6.56
N GLY A 43 0.52 -11.67 -5.36
CA GLY A 43 1.10 -12.39 -4.23
C GLY A 43 0.13 -13.25 -3.42
N TRP A 44 -1.18 -13.22 -3.71
CA TRP A 44 -2.21 -13.84 -2.87
C TRP A 44 -2.05 -15.36 -2.74
N ASP A 45 -1.90 -16.08 -3.85
CA ASP A 45 -1.83 -17.55 -3.83
C ASP A 45 -0.60 -18.06 -3.03
N GLU A 46 0.53 -17.39 -3.19
CA GLU A 46 1.75 -17.69 -2.45
C GLU A 46 1.59 -17.39 -0.96
N ALA A 47 1.00 -16.24 -0.61
CA ALA A 47 0.74 -15.86 0.77
C ALA A 47 -0.26 -16.79 1.46
N ILE A 48 -1.33 -17.19 0.78
CA ILE A 48 -2.33 -18.16 1.27
C ILE A 48 -1.63 -19.48 1.60
N SER A 49 -0.83 -19.99 0.67
CA SER A 49 -0.08 -21.24 0.84
C SER A 49 0.89 -21.15 2.03
N ALA A 50 1.57 -20.01 2.19
CA ALA A 50 2.48 -19.79 3.30
C ALA A 50 1.76 -19.66 4.65
N ALA A 51 0.60 -19.01 4.69
CA ALA A 51 -0.19 -18.81 5.90
C ALA A 51 -0.64 -20.14 6.50
N GLN A 52 -1.07 -21.07 5.64
CA GLN A 52 -1.40 -22.44 6.02
C GLN A 52 -0.19 -23.21 6.55
N ARG A 53 0.98 -23.06 5.91
CA ARG A 53 2.23 -23.74 6.33
C ARG A 53 2.76 -23.23 7.67
N HIS A 54 2.61 -21.94 7.93
CA HIS A 54 3.16 -21.27 9.11
C HIS A 54 2.14 -21.06 10.22
N SER A 55 0.91 -21.59 10.07
CA SER A 55 -0.13 -21.51 11.10
C SER A 55 -0.40 -20.07 11.55
N ILE A 56 -0.55 -19.16 10.60
CA ILE A 56 -0.83 -17.74 10.85
C ILE A 56 -2.05 -17.30 10.06
N SER A 57 -2.86 -16.41 10.64
CA SER A 57 -4.04 -15.90 9.95
C SER A 57 -3.67 -14.94 8.83
N LEU A 58 -4.43 -14.94 7.72
CA LEU A 58 -4.19 -14.06 6.57
C LEU A 58 -5.45 -13.33 6.13
N VAL A 59 -5.32 -12.02 5.97
CA VAL A 59 -6.27 -11.17 5.24
C VAL A 59 -5.68 -10.87 3.86
N VAL A 60 -6.30 -11.36 2.79
CA VAL A 60 -5.86 -10.98 1.44
C VAL A 60 -6.30 -9.55 1.12
N GLY A 61 -5.43 -8.77 0.50
CA GLY A 61 -5.73 -7.39 0.15
C GLY A 61 -4.77 -6.76 -0.85
N MET A 62 -4.91 -5.46 -1.05
CA MET A 62 -4.11 -4.65 -1.97
C MET A 62 -4.08 -3.20 -1.46
N GLU A 63 -2.99 -2.47 -1.67
CA GLU A 63 -2.96 -1.02 -1.47
C GLU A 63 -3.18 -0.32 -2.83
N LEU A 64 -4.39 0.22 -3.04
CA LEU A 64 -4.74 0.97 -4.24
C LEU A 64 -4.13 2.37 -4.20
N SER A 65 -3.37 2.73 -5.23
CA SER A 65 -2.82 4.07 -5.43
C SER A 65 -3.89 4.98 -6.03
N CYS A 66 -4.16 6.11 -5.37
CA CYS A 66 -5.09 7.14 -5.81
C CYS A 66 -4.41 8.51 -5.85
N VAL A 67 -5.01 9.45 -6.58
CA VAL A 67 -4.57 10.85 -6.59
C VAL A 67 -5.76 11.79 -6.59
N THR A 68 -5.74 12.82 -5.76
CA THR A 68 -6.80 13.85 -5.76
C THR A 68 -6.70 14.75 -6.99
N ASP A 69 -7.76 15.50 -7.28
CA ASP A 69 -7.79 16.59 -8.25
C ASP A 69 -6.67 17.63 -8.02
N GLU A 70 -6.29 17.84 -6.76
CA GLU A 70 -5.20 18.72 -6.33
C GLU A 70 -3.81 18.08 -6.47
N GLY A 71 -3.70 16.85 -6.97
CA GLY A 71 -2.45 16.11 -7.15
C GLY A 71 -1.87 15.52 -5.87
N ILE A 72 -2.69 15.28 -4.84
CA ILE A 72 -2.25 14.67 -3.57
C ILE A 72 -2.32 13.15 -3.69
N SER A 73 -1.21 12.47 -3.41
CA SER A 73 -1.15 11.00 -3.36
C SER A 73 -1.95 10.48 -2.18
N VAL A 74 -2.84 9.53 -2.42
CA VAL A 74 -3.69 8.89 -1.42
C VAL A 74 -3.65 7.40 -1.65
N HIS A 75 -3.57 6.61 -0.58
CA HIS A 75 -3.63 5.15 -0.71
C HIS A 75 -4.82 4.58 0.06
N VAL A 76 -5.48 3.61 -0.56
CA VAL A 76 -6.65 2.93 0.02
C VAL A 76 -6.38 1.44 0.09
N LEU A 77 -6.36 0.89 1.29
CA LEU A 77 -6.27 -0.55 1.52
C LEU A 77 -7.61 -1.18 1.14
N SER A 78 -7.54 -2.19 0.30
CA SER A 78 -8.67 -2.98 -0.18
C SER A 78 -8.52 -4.41 0.34
N TYR A 79 -9.29 -4.77 1.36
CA TYR A 79 -9.28 -6.12 1.92
C TYR A 79 -10.42 -6.96 1.37
N LEU A 80 -10.16 -8.25 1.13
CA LEU A 80 -11.18 -9.24 0.75
C LEU A 80 -12.03 -8.82 -0.47
N HIS A 81 -11.48 -8.04 -1.40
CA HIS A 81 -12.18 -7.69 -2.64
C HIS A 81 -12.14 -8.85 -3.63
N ASP A 82 -13.13 -8.95 -4.52
CA ASP A 82 -13.07 -9.87 -5.66
C ASP A 82 -11.98 -9.39 -6.64
N PRO A 83 -10.87 -10.13 -6.82
CA PRO A 83 -9.79 -9.71 -7.70
C PRO A 83 -10.18 -9.75 -9.18
N GLN A 84 -11.31 -10.37 -9.53
CA GLN A 84 -11.84 -10.47 -10.89
C GLN A 84 -12.93 -9.43 -11.18
N HIS A 85 -13.25 -8.53 -10.24
CA HIS A 85 -14.24 -7.48 -10.46
C HIS A 85 -13.81 -6.55 -11.60
N ALA A 86 -14.52 -6.62 -12.72
CA ALA A 86 -14.10 -6.00 -13.99
C ALA A 86 -13.81 -4.49 -13.88
N GLY A 87 -14.60 -3.74 -13.10
CA GLY A 87 -14.39 -2.30 -12.92
C GLY A 87 -13.09 -1.99 -12.18
N LEU A 88 -12.84 -2.70 -11.07
CA LEU A 88 -11.64 -2.51 -10.26
C LEU A 88 -10.39 -2.97 -11.02
N SER A 89 -10.44 -4.16 -11.65
CA SER A 89 -9.31 -4.69 -12.42
C SER A 89 -8.95 -3.79 -13.61
N ALA A 90 -9.94 -3.22 -14.31
CA ALA A 90 -9.69 -2.30 -15.42
C ALA A 90 -9.03 -0.99 -14.95
N GLU A 91 -9.48 -0.44 -13.83
CA GLU A 91 -8.93 0.78 -13.25
C GLU A 91 -7.48 0.59 -12.77
N ILE A 92 -7.22 -0.54 -12.09
CA ILE A 92 -5.86 -0.95 -11.69
C ILE A 92 -4.96 -1.08 -12.93
N ALA A 93 -5.41 -1.78 -13.97
CA ALA A 93 -4.62 -1.97 -15.18
C ALA A 93 -4.22 -0.62 -15.82
N ARG A 94 -5.17 0.32 -15.89
CA ARG A 94 -4.94 1.68 -16.39
C ARG A 94 -3.94 2.45 -15.54
N ALA A 95 -4.06 2.39 -14.21
CA ALA A 95 -3.13 3.05 -13.29
C ALA A 95 -1.71 2.45 -13.39
N ARG A 96 -1.59 1.11 -13.48
CA ARG A 96 -0.31 0.41 -13.65
C ARG A 96 0.39 0.79 -14.96
N GLU A 97 -0.34 0.84 -16.08
CA GLU A 97 0.21 1.28 -17.37
C GLU A 97 0.75 2.71 -17.28
N ALA A 98 -0.02 3.63 -16.71
CA ALA A 98 0.42 5.01 -16.50
C ALA A 98 1.66 5.10 -15.59
N ARG A 99 1.76 4.23 -14.58
CA ARG A 99 2.89 4.15 -13.66
C ARG A 99 4.18 3.67 -14.35
N ILE A 100 4.08 2.70 -15.27
CA ILE A 100 5.21 2.23 -16.10
C ILE A 100 5.70 3.34 -17.03
N ILE A 101 4.78 3.98 -17.77
CA ILE A 101 5.11 5.09 -18.68
C ILE A 101 5.83 6.21 -17.91
N ARG A 102 5.30 6.55 -16.73
CA ARG A 102 5.92 7.54 -15.85
C ARG A 102 7.32 7.12 -15.41
N ALA A 103 7.51 5.88 -14.98
CA ALA A 103 8.80 5.38 -14.51
C ALA A 103 9.85 5.43 -15.63
N GLN A 104 9.48 5.08 -16.87
CA GLN A 104 10.34 5.21 -18.05
C GLN A 104 10.73 6.67 -18.33
N GLU A 105 9.76 7.59 -18.33
CA GLU A 105 10.02 9.01 -18.55
C GLU A 105 10.90 9.61 -17.44
N MET A 106 10.63 9.29 -16.16
CA MET A 106 11.47 9.73 -15.04
C MET A 106 12.90 9.20 -15.19
N THR A 107 13.05 7.92 -15.57
CA THR A 107 14.36 7.31 -15.84
C THR A 107 15.10 8.07 -16.94
N ALA A 108 14.44 8.36 -18.07
CA ALA A 108 15.01 9.10 -19.18
C ALA A 108 15.40 10.55 -18.81
N ARG A 109 14.65 11.21 -17.92
CA ARG A 109 15.00 12.55 -17.43
C ARG A 109 16.22 12.52 -16.51
N ILE A 110 16.27 11.59 -15.57
CA ILE A 110 17.37 11.47 -14.62
C ILE A 110 18.66 11.04 -15.35
N ALA A 111 18.55 10.14 -16.33
CA ALA A 111 19.68 9.67 -17.13
C ALA A 111 20.42 10.77 -17.91
N ARG A 112 19.80 11.94 -18.11
CA ARG A 112 20.48 13.12 -18.71
C ARG A 112 21.62 13.64 -17.84
N ASP A 113 21.45 13.55 -16.52
CA ASP A 113 22.42 14.03 -15.54
C ASP A 113 23.21 12.86 -14.90
N TYR A 114 22.66 11.65 -14.94
CA TYR A 114 23.27 10.42 -14.41
C TYR A 114 23.26 9.30 -15.48
N PRO A 115 24.19 9.31 -16.44
CA PRO A 115 24.15 8.46 -17.64
C PRO A 115 24.19 6.95 -17.39
N ASP A 116 24.63 6.51 -16.20
CA ASP A 116 24.66 5.10 -15.82
C ASP A 116 23.27 4.55 -15.44
N LEU A 117 22.27 5.43 -15.23
CA LEU A 117 20.88 5.02 -15.01
C LEU A 117 20.23 4.63 -16.36
N SER A 118 19.68 3.42 -16.41
CA SER A 118 18.96 2.90 -17.57
C SER A 118 17.64 2.24 -17.15
N TRP A 119 16.71 2.09 -18.09
CA TRP A 119 15.44 1.40 -17.81
C TRP A 119 15.67 -0.08 -17.49
N GLU A 120 16.62 -0.71 -18.17
CA GLU A 120 17.04 -2.07 -17.92
C GLU A 120 17.57 -2.25 -16.50
N LEU A 121 18.29 -1.25 -15.96
CA LEU A 121 18.74 -1.27 -14.57
C LEU A 121 17.56 -1.19 -13.60
N VAL A 122 16.59 -0.32 -13.85
CA VAL A 122 15.37 -0.22 -13.02
C VAL A 122 14.61 -1.56 -12.99
N LEU A 123 14.49 -2.23 -14.13
CA LEU A 123 13.82 -3.52 -14.23
C LEU A 123 14.54 -4.64 -13.45
N LYS A 124 15.86 -4.56 -13.23
CA LYS A 124 16.59 -5.54 -12.39
C LYS A 124 16.15 -5.51 -10.92
N HIS A 125 15.56 -4.39 -10.47
CA HIS A 125 15.04 -4.25 -9.12
C HIS A 125 13.56 -4.63 -9.01
N THR A 126 12.97 -5.17 -10.08
CA THR A 126 11.57 -5.62 -10.13
C THR A 126 11.52 -7.10 -10.47
N HIS A 127 10.44 -7.78 -10.07
CA HIS A 127 10.14 -9.12 -10.55
C HIS A 127 9.19 -9.07 -11.74
N ASP A 128 9.09 -10.18 -12.47
CA ASP A 128 8.08 -10.34 -13.51
C ASP A 128 6.68 -10.08 -12.88
N ASP A 129 5.85 -9.32 -13.59
CA ASP A 129 4.51 -8.88 -13.18
C ASP A 129 4.42 -7.95 -11.96
N ALA A 130 5.54 -7.53 -11.35
CA ALA A 130 5.52 -6.58 -10.24
C ALA A 130 5.10 -5.16 -10.67
N THR A 131 4.45 -4.42 -9.77
CA THR A 131 4.08 -3.02 -10.04
C THR A 131 5.29 -2.10 -9.94
N VAL A 132 5.87 -1.73 -11.10
CA VAL A 132 7.02 -0.82 -11.16
C VAL A 132 6.64 0.59 -10.66
N GLY A 133 7.60 1.32 -10.08
CA GLY A 133 7.35 2.62 -9.47
C GLY A 133 8.64 3.29 -9.02
N ARG A 134 8.51 4.48 -8.41
CA ARG A 134 9.64 5.24 -7.88
C ARG A 134 10.58 4.46 -6.94
N PRO A 135 10.11 3.54 -6.07
CA PRO A 135 11.01 2.75 -5.23
C PRO A 135 12.07 1.97 -6.02
N HIS A 136 11.69 1.41 -7.18
CA HIS A 136 12.61 0.69 -8.06
C HIS A 136 13.62 1.62 -8.75
N LEU A 137 13.19 2.84 -9.09
CA LEU A 137 14.12 3.89 -9.54
C LEU A 137 15.09 4.27 -8.42
N ALA A 138 14.62 4.32 -7.17
CA ALA A 138 15.46 4.61 -6.02
C ALA A 138 16.52 3.52 -5.82
N ASP A 139 16.15 2.25 -5.95
CA ASP A 139 17.11 1.14 -5.87
C ASP A 139 18.16 1.20 -6.99
N ALA A 140 17.73 1.46 -8.22
CA ALA A 140 18.65 1.64 -9.34
C ALA A 140 19.64 2.79 -9.09
N LEU A 141 19.16 3.90 -8.51
CA LEU A 141 20.01 5.05 -8.13
C LEU A 141 20.98 4.73 -6.98
N VAL A 142 20.58 3.86 -6.05
CA VAL A 142 21.46 3.35 -4.99
C VAL A 142 22.54 2.44 -5.58
N ASP A 143 22.17 1.54 -6.51
CA ASP A 143 23.09 0.59 -7.14
C ASP A 143 24.22 1.29 -7.90
N ILE A 144 23.92 2.40 -8.59
CA ILE A 144 24.93 3.24 -9.25
C ILE A 144 25.59 4.29 -8.34
N GLY A 145 25.29 4.27 -7.04
CA GLY A 145 25.93 5.14 -6.04
C GLY A 145 25.56 6.61 -6.10
N VAL A 146 24.43 6.97 -6.74
CA VAL A 146 23.95 8.36 -6.82
C VAL A 146 23.33 8.83 -5.50
N VAL A 147 22.71 7.92 -4.76
CA VAL A 147 22.13 8.17 -3.43
C VAL A 147 22.45 7.01 -2.49
N PRO A 148 22.57 7.25 -1.17
CA PRO A 148 22.97 6.20 -0.22
C PRO A 148 21.86 5.17 0.08
N ASP A 149 20.60 5.57 -0.03
CA ASP A 149 19.43 4.72 0.26
C ASP A 149 18.16 5.25 -0.43
N ARG A 150 17.08 4.46 -0.39
CA ARG A 150 15.77 4.85 -0.96
C ARG A 150 15.24 6.16 -0.37
N SER A 151 15.42 6.38 0.94
CA SER A 151 14.89 7.58 1.62
C SER A 151 15.55 8.84 1.06
N ALA A 152 16.87 8.81 0.86
CA ALA A 152 17.62 9.90 0.25
C ALA A 152 17.11 10.21 -1.18
N ALA A 153 16.81 9.17 -1.98
CA ALA A 153 16.22 9.35 -3.32
C ALA A 153 14.87 10.11 -3.27
N PHE A 154 13.97 9.73 -2.35
CA PHE A 154 12.66 10.37 -2.20
C PHE A 154 12.72 11.78 -1.64
N THR A 155 13.73 12.11 -0.82
CA THR A 155 13.94 13.49 -0.34
C THR A 155 14.58 14.41 -1.39
N SER A 156 15.06 13.85 -2.52
CA SER A 156 15.78 14.60 -3.56
C SER A 156 15.22 14.31 -4.95
N LEU A 157 15.89 13.46 -5.74
CA LEU A 157 15.65 13.22 -7.17
C LEU A 157 14.23 12.73 -7.48
N LEU A 158 13.62 11.97 -6.56
CA LEU A 158 12.30 11.35 -6.74
C LEU A 158 11.16 12.07 -5.98
N SER A 159 11.47 13.21 -5.35
CA SER A 159 10.49 14.10 -4.72
C SER A 159 9.49 14.64 -5.75
N SER A 160 8.28 14.97 -5.32
CA SER A 160 7.29 15.66 -6.17
C SER A 160 7.74 17.06 -6.62
N ASP A 161 8.67 17.68 -5.89
CA ASP A 161 9.20 19.01 -6.19
C ASP A 161 10.43 18.97 -7.12
N SER A 162 10.89 17.77 -7.46
CA SER A 162 12.04 17.56 -8.34
C SER A 162 11.72 17.89 -9.79
N SER A 163 12.69 18.42 -10.54
CA SER A 163 12.59 18.64 -11.99
C SER A 163 12.42 17.32 -12.78
N TYR A 164 12.84 16.20 -12.20
CA TYR A 164 12.67 14.87 -12.78
C TYR A 164 11.26 14.31 -12.59
N TYR A 165 10.45 14.90 -11.71
CA TYR A 165 9.14 14.38 -11.39
C TYR A 165 8.19 14.44 -12.60
N VAL A 166 7.46 13.34 -12.78
CA VAL A 166 6.44 13.21 -13.81
C VAL A 166 5.16 12.78 -13.10
N PRO A 167 4.02 13.49 -13.27
CA PRO A 167 2.74 13.02 -12.77
C PRO A 167 2.27 11.81 -13.59
N HIS A 168 1.38 11.00 -13.02
CA HIS A 168 0.72 9.91 -13.73
C HIS A 168 -0.75 9.87 -13.36
N TYR A 169 -1.52 9.18 -14.17
CA TYR A 169 -2.89 8.83 -13.85
C TYR A 169 -2.93 7.84 -12.68
N ALA A 170 -3.83 8.11 -11.75
CA ALA A 170 -4.33 7.20 -10.74
C ALA A 170 -5.82 7.57 -10.52
N PRO A 171 -6.68 6.64 -10.06
CA PRO A 171 -8.07 6.97 -9.75
C PRO A 171 -8.18 8.06 -8.68
N ASP A 172 -9.29 8.79 -8.72
CA ASP A 172 -9.69 9.64 -7.59
C ASP A 172 -9.93 8.76 -6.34
N PRO A 173 -9.60 9.21 -5.11
CA PRO A 173 -9.76 8.39 -3.92
C PRO A 173 -11.19 7.94 -3.64
N ALA A 174 -12.20 8.77 -3.90
CA ALA A 174 -13.60 8.40 -3.70
C ALA A 174 -14.00 7.32 -4.72
N LEU A 175 -13.62 7.48 -5.99
CA LEU A 175 -13.81 6.45 -7.01
C LEU A 175 -13.10 5.14 -6.63
N GLY A 176 -11.87 5.21 -6.09
CA GLY A 176 -11.14 4.05 -5.61
C GLY A 176 -11.90 3.31 -4.52
N VAL A 177 -12.49 4.04 -3.56
CA VAL A 177 -13.37 3.46 -2.52
C VAL A 177 -14.60 2.81 -3.16
N GLU A 178 -15.31 3.49 -4.05
CA GLU A 178 -16.49 2.96 -4.74
C GLU A 178 -16.18 1.63 -5.43
N LEU A 179 -15.09 1.57 -6.22
CA LEU A 179 -14.68 0.36 -6.94
C LEU A 179 -14.32 -0.79 -6.00
N ILE A 180 -13.69 -0.50 -4.84
CA ILE A 180 -13.43 -1.51 -3.81
C ILE A 180 -14.75 -2.04 -3.23
N LYS A 181 -15.73 -1.16 -2.97
CA LYS A 181 -17.04 -1.56 -2.45
C LYS A 181 -17.84 -2.36 -3.47
N GLU A 182 -17.80 -1.99 -4.75
CA GLU A 182 -18.42 -2.74 -5.85
C GLU A 182 -17.80 -4.13 -6.01
N ALA A 183 -16.47 -4.25 -5.85
CA ALA A 183 -15.76 -5.52 -5.78
C ALA A 183 -16.03 -6.31 -4.49
N GLY A 184 -16.90 -5.81 -3.61
CA GLY A 184 -17.27 -6.46 -2.35
C GLY A 184 -16.16 -6.47 -1.29
N GLY A 185 -15.15 -5.60 -1.43
CA GLY A 185 -14.08 -5.45 -0.47
C GLY A 185 -14.39 -4.49 0.67
N VAL A 186 -13.45 -4.40 1.61
CA VAL A 186 -13.43 -3.41 2.70
C VAL A 186 -12.40 -2.34 2.37
N ALA A 187 -12.82 -1.08 2.37
CA ALA A 187 -11.97 0.06 2.04
C ALA A 187 -11.46 0.77 3.31
N VAL A 188 -10.13 0.88 3.47
CA VAL A 188 -9.50 1.56 4.60
C VAL A 188 -8.49 2.60 4.12
N PHE A 189 -8.60 3.84 4.61
CA PHE A 189 -7.67 4.90 4.22
C PHE A 189 -6.32 4.69 4.93
N ALA A 190 -5.28 4.36 4.15
CA ALA A 190 -3.92 4.13 4.64
C ALA A 190 -3.22 5.45 5.02
N HIS A 191 -2.50 5.43 6.15
CA HIS A 191 -1.60 6.49 6.64
C HIS A 191 -2.02 7.95 6.29
N PRO A 192 -3.28 8.35 6.53
CA PRO A 192 -3.89 9.56 5.95
C PRO A 192 -3.28 10.88 6.42
N MET A 193 -2.55 10.87 7.54
CA MET A 193 -1.90 12.04 8.12
C MET A 193 -0.37 11.99 7.97
N ALA A 194 0.15 11.26 6.98
CA ALA A 194 1.57 11.13 6.65
C ALA A 194 2.17 12.42 6.04
N ALA A 195 2.11 13.54 6.76
CA ALA A 195 2.56 14.85 6.28
C ALA A 195 4.05 14.93 5.92
N LYS A 196 4.87 13.97 6.38
CA LYS A 196 6.27 13.84 5.96
C LYS A 196 6.43 13.33 4.52
N ARG A 197 5.40 12.66 3.97
CA ARG A 197 5.35 12.15 2.59
C ARG A 197 4.79 13.18 1.60
N GLY A 198 4.34 14.35 2.08
CA GLY A 198 3.78 15.43 1.25
C GLY A 198 2.57 16.10 1.90
N ARG A 199 1.76 16.77 1.08
CA ARG A 199 0.48 17.35 1.52
C ARG A 199 -0.47 16.24 1.96
N THR A 200 -1.22 16.49 3.03
CA THR A 200 -2.33 15.63 3.45
C THR A 200 -3.62 16.10 2.80
N VAL A 201 -4.57 15.19 2.60
CA VAL A 201 -5.87 15.51 1.97
C VAL A 201 -6.68 16.54 2.78
N SER A 202 -7.59 17.22 2.08
CA SER A 202 -8.56 18.12 2.70
C SER A 202 -9.66 17.36 3.43
N ASP A 203 -10.39 18.05 4.32
CA ASP A 203 -11.58 17.48 4.96
C ASP A 203 -12.69 17.18 3.91
N ARG A 204 -12.68 17.85 2.74
CA ARG A 204 -13.57 17.57 1.61
C ARG A 204 -13.31 16.17 1.05
N THR A 205 -12.08 15.90 0.60
CA THR A 205 -11.70 14.59 0.05
C THR A 205 -11.96 13.46 1.04
N PHE A 206 -11.67 13.68 2.33
CA PHE A 206 -11.96 12.68 3.36
C PHE A 206 -13.47 12.39 3.45
N THR A 207 -14.31 13.42 3.35
CA THR A 207 -15.77 13.27 3.38
C THR A 207 -16.29 12.57 2.13
N GLU A 208 -15.76 12.91 0.96
CA GLU A 208 -16.11 12.24 -0.32
C GLU A 208 -15.78 10.73 -0.26
N MET A 209 -14.64 10.35 0.33
CA MET A 209 -14.31 8.94 0.57
C MET A 209 -15.30 8.25 1.53
N ILE A 210 -15.74 8.94 2.60
CA ILE A 210 -16.77 8.39 3.50
C ILE A 210 -18.09 8.18 2.76
N GLU A 211 -18.52 9.16 1.97
CA GLU A 211 -19.75 9.09 1.17
C GLU A 211 -19.70 7.97 0.12
N ALA A 212 -18.52 7.70 -0.43
CA ALA A 212 -18.23 6.56 -1.30
C ALA A 212 -18.26 5.18 -0.59
N GLY A 213 -18.31 5.16 0.75
CA GLY A 213 -18.44 3.92 1.54
C GLY A 213 -17.17 3.46 2.26
N LEU A 214 -16.28 4.39 2.61
CA LEU A 214 -15.08 4.08 3.41
C LEU A 214 -15.45 3.35 4.71
N ASP A 215 -14.79 2.23 4.98
CA ASP A 215 -15.08 1.39 6.16
C ASP A 215 -14.20 1.72 7.36
N GLY A 216 -12.98 2.21 7.11
CA GLY A 216 -11.98 2.37 8.16
C GLY A 216 -10.89 3.38 7.82
N VAL A 217 -10.07 3.64 8.82
CA VAL A 217 -8.91 4.50 8.71
C VAL A 217 -7.73 3.93 9.50
N GLU A 218 -6.54 3.95 8.89
CA GLU A 218 -5.31 3.54 9.53
C GLU A 218 -4.81 4.65 10.46
N VAL A 219 -4.95 4.41 11.75
CA VAL A 219 -4.63 5.39 12.80
C VAL A 219 -3.21 5.16 13.29
N ASP A 220 -2.93 3.96 13.78
CA ASP A 220 -1.66 3.64 14.42
C ASP A 220 -0.63 3.24 13.36
N HIS A 221 0.06 4.26 12.87
CA HIS A 221 1.11 4.16 11.86
C HIS A 221 2.21 5.20 12.17
N ARG A 222 3.46 4.91 11.83
CA ARG A 222 4.60 5.79 12.17
C ARG A 222 4.52 7.19 11.59
N ASP A 223 3.94 7.31 10.40
CA ASP A 223 3.85 8.59 9.70
C ASP A 223 2.68 9.45 10.19
N ASN A 224 1.76 8.85 10.94
CA ASN A 224 0.73 9.61 11.65
C ASN A 224 1.33 10.16 12.95
N SER A 225 1.53 11.48 13.02
CA SER A 225 1.91 12.18 14.26
C SER A 225 0.87 11.97 15.37
N ALA A 226 1.24 12.13 16.65
CA ALA A 226 0.30 11.99 17.76
C ALA A 226 -0.99 12.81 17.58
N LYS A 227 -0.86 14.09 17.19
CA LYS A 227 -1.99 14.97 16.84
C LYS A 227 -2.80 14.44 15.66
N GLY A 228 -2.13 13.88 14.65
CA GLY A 228 -2.77 13.20 13.52
C GLY A 228 -3.62 12.03 13.98
N ARG A 229 -3.06 11.12 14.78
CA ARG A 229 -3.79 9.96 15.32
C ARG A 229 -5.01 10.38 16.14
N ASP A 230 -4.90 11.41 16.96
CA ASP A 230 -6.03 11.92 17.74
C ASP A 230 -7.15 12.49 16.85
N LYS A 231 -6.80 13.22 15.78
CA LYS A 231 -7.77 13.68 14.78
C LYS A 231 -8.47 12.49 14.11
N LEU A 232 -7.71 11.48 13.69
CA LEU A 232 -8.25 10.29 13.03
C LEU A 232 -9.17 9.49 13.94
N ARG A 233 -8.83 9.31 15.23
CA ARG A 233 -9.72 8.66 16.21
C ARG A 233 -11.02 9.43 16.43
N GLN A 234 -10.98 10.76 16.40
CA GLN A 234 -12.18 11.58 16.50
C GLN A 234 -13.07 11.43 15.25
N LEU A 235 -12.48 11.44 14.06
CA LEU A 235 -13.19 11.20 12.80
C LEU A 235 -13.80 9.79 12.77
N ALA A 236 -13.03 8.77 13.14
CA ALA A 236 -13.51 7.40 13.18
C ALA A 236 -14.72 7.23 14.10
N ARG A 237 -14.68 7.82 15.31
CA ARG A 237 -15.85 7.84 16.21
C ARG A 237 -17.04 8.59 15.64
N LYS A 238 -16.80 9.73 14.98
CA LYS A 238 -17.86 10.58 14.41
C LYS A 238 -18.62 9.84 13.29
N TYR A 239 -17.91 9.08 12.46
CA TYR A 239 -18.47 8.46 11.25
C TYR A 239 -18.64 6.93 11.37
N GLY A 240 -18.33 6.32 12.51
CA GLY A 240 -18.47 4.87 12.71
C GLY A 240 -17.44 4.04 11.93
N LEU A 241 -16.27 4.61 11.63
CA LEU A 241 -15.20 3.94 10.89
C LEU A 241 -14.41 3.00 11.82
N LEU A 242 -13.94 1.89 11.27
CA LEU A 242 -12.94 1.05 11.91
C LEU A 242 -11.62 1.80 12.06
N THR A 243 -10.87 1.48 13.10
CA THR A 243 -9.51 2.00 13.30
C THR A 243 -8.51 0.86 13.20
N THR A 244 -7.58 0.94 12.27
CA THR A 244 -6.49 -0.03 12.14
C THR A 244 -5.15 0.55 12.61
N GLY A 245 -4.21 -0.33 12.89
CA GLY A 245 -2.80 -0.05 13.10
C GLY A 245 -1.95 -1.08 12.39
N SER A 246 -0.87 -0.62 11.77
CA SER A 246 -0.10 -1.44 10.83
C SER A 246 1.32 -0.91 10.63
N SER A 247 2.21 -1.75 10.11
CA SER A 247 3.60 -1.36 9.91
C SER A 247 3.89 -0.64 8.60
N ASP A 248 3.15 -0.90 7.50
CA ASP A 248 3.59 -0.54 6.14
C ASP A 248 4.97 -1.18 5.82
N PHE A 249 5.14 -2.45 6.19
CA PHE A 249 6.41 -3.19 6.09
C PHE A 249 6.83 -3.42 4.64
N HIS A 250 8.09 -3.14 4.31
CA HIS A 250 8.70 -3.33 2.97
C HIS A 250 10.02 -4.12 3.05
N GLY A 251 10.29 -4.83 4.15
CA GLY A 251 11.61 -5.38 4.45
C GLY A 251 12.66 -4.28 4.53
N ASN A 252 13.76 -4.42 3.78
CA ASN A 252 14.85 -3.45 3.75
C ASN A 252 14.53 -2.18 2.94
N GLY A 253 13.38 -2.13 2.25
CA GLY A 253 12.98 -0.98 1.44
C GLY A 253 12.55 0.25 2.27
N LYS A 254 12.19 0.04 3.54
CA LYS A 254 11.80 1.10 4.50
C LYS A 254 12.31 0.76 5.90
N PRO A 255 12.47 1.74 6.81
CA PRO A 255 12.84 1.49 8.19
C PRO A 255 11.69 0.93 9.05
N ASN A 256 10.58 0.53 8.45
CA ASN A 256 9.37 0.07 9.12
C ASN A 256 9.58 -1.38 9.54
N ARG A 257 9.34 -1.70 10.82
CA ARG A 257 9.47 -3.07 11.32
C ARG A 257 8.11 -3.74 11.29
N LEU A 258 8.08 -4.99 10.83
CA LEU A 258 6.87 -5.81 10.84
C LEU A 258 6.27 -5.85 12.27
N GLY A 259 4.97 -5.59 12.39
CA GLY A 259 4.26 -5.53 13.67
C GLY A 259 4.61 -4.34 14.56
N GLU A 260 5.28 -3.29 14.08
CA GLU A 260 5.60 -2.12 14.91
C GLU A 260 4.36 -1.34 15.38
N TYR A 261 3.26 -1.45 14.62
CA TYR A 261 1.90 -1.15 15.03
C TYR A 261 1.02 -2.30 14.58
N THR A 262 -0.09 -2.50 15.29
CA THR A 262 -0.93 -3.67 15.10
C THR A 262 -2.41 -3.33 15.27
N THR A 263 -3.25 -4.14 14.64
CA THR A 263 -4.70 -4.12 14.75
C THR A 263 -5.17 -5.26 15.67
N ALA A 264 -6.15 -4.98 16.54
CA ALA A 264 -6.71 -5.98 17.43
C ALA A 264 -7.53 -7.03 16.65
N VAL A 265 -7.55 -8.28 17.13
CA VAL A 265 -8.30 -9.39 16.50
C VAL A 265 -9.78 -9.06 16.39
N GLU A 266 -10.34 -8.36 17.37
CA GLU A 266 -11.74 -7.92 17.40
C GLU A 266 -12.05 -6.94 16.26
N THR A 267 -11.10 -6.08 15.89
CA THR A 267 -11.24 -5.19 14.74
C THR A 267 -11.24 -5.98 13.44
N VAL A 268 -10.41 -7.02 13.31
CA VAL A 268 -10.41 -7.91 12.14
C VAL A 268 -11.73 -8.69 12.03
N LYS A 269 -12.25 -9.21 13.15
CA LYS A 269 -13.58 -9.85 13.21
C LYS A 269 -14.73 -8.89 12.88
N ALA A 270 -14.57 -7.59 13.18
CA ALA A 270 -15.55 -6.56 12.80
C ALA A 270 -15.39 -6.07 11.35
N LEU A 271 -14.22 -6.30 10.75
CA LEU A 271 -13.90 -5.98 9.37
C LEU A 271 -14.53 -7.00 8.43
N GLU A 272 -14.36 -8.30 8.70
CA GLU A 272 -14.78 -9.38 7.82
C GLU A 272 -16.26 -9.32 7.38
N PRO A 273 -17.26 -9.05 8.26
CA PRO A 273 -18.66 -8.93 7.85
C PRO A 273 -18.99 -7.75 6.94
N ARG A 274 -18.05 -6.82 6.72
CA ARG A 274 -18.22 -5.68 5.80
C ARG A 274 -17.87 -6.04 4.35
N ALA A 275 -17.21 -7.18 4.13
CA ALA A 275 -16.95 -7.72 2.81
C ALA A 275 -18.18 -8.48 2.27
N SER A 276 -18.38 -8.42 0.95
CA SER A 276 -19.46 -9.09 0.23
C SER A 276 -18.98 -9.85 -1.02
N SER A 277 -17.68 -9.91 -1.27
CA SER A 277 -17.07 -10.67 -2.38
C SER A 277 -17.20 -12.19 -2.25
N GLY A 278 -17.47 -12.68 -1.04
CA GLY A 278 -17.43 -14.11 -0.69
C GLY A 278 -16.06 -14.58 -0.20
N LEU A 279 -15.01 -13.74 -0.27
CA LEU A 279 -13.74 -14.00 0.39
C LEU A 279 -13.87 -13.81 1.91
N GLN A 280 -13.07 -14.57 2.65
CA GLN A 280 -13.05 -14.60 4.10
C GLN A 280 -11.61 -14.47 4.60
N VAL A 281 -11.47 -14.06 5.85
CA VAL A 281 -10.16 -14.13 6.51
C VAL A 281 -9.78 -15.60 6.67
N LEU A 282 -8.56 -15.94 6.28
CA LEU A 282 -8.01 -17.27 6.53
C LEU A 282 -7.58 -17.30 8.00
N TRP A 283 -8.52 -17.63 8.88
CA TRP A 283 -8.25 -17.78 10.30
C TRP A 283 -7.41 -19.04 10.55
N HIS A 284 -6.30 -18.90 11.27
CA HIS A 284 -5.68 -20.02 11.94
C HIS A 284 -6.37 -20.24 13.29
N THR A 285 -6.74 -21.47 13.59
CA THR A 285 -7.23 -21.87 14.91
C THR A 285 -6.33 -22.97 15.42
N ASP A 286 -5.75 -22.77 16.61
CA ASP A 286 -4.96 -23.76 17.36
C ASP A 286 -5.69 -25.10 17.53
#